data_AF-A0A258SQX7-F1
#
_entry.id   AF-A0A258SQX7-F1
#
_cell.length_a   1.000
_cell.length_b   1.000
_cell.length_c   1.000
_cell.angle_alpha   90.00
_cell.angle_beta   90.00
_cell.angle_gamma   90.00
#
_symmetry.space_group_name_H-M   'P 1'
#
loop_
_entity.id
_entity.type
_entity.pdbx_description
1 polymer ?
#
loop_
_entity_poly.entity_id
_entity_poly.type
_entity_poly.pdbx_seq_one_letter_code
_entity_poly.pdbx_strand_id
1 'polypeptide(L)'
;MKTHLTQLLASAAKTIAPDVADLTIVLERPKSADHGDFATNLAMILAKPLKQNPRVIATQIIDALPASDYIAKTEIAGAGFINFFLNPQS
;
A
#
# COMPACT_ATOMS: atom_id res chain seq x y z
N MET A 1 -1.64 12.43 8.20
CA MET A 1 -2.26 11.20 7.65
C MET A 1 -1.60 10.71 6.37
N LYS A 2 -1.70 11.43 5.24
CA LYS A 2 -1.07 10.99 3.98
C LYS A 2 0.45 10.72 4.12
N THR A 3 1.19 11.62 4.76
CA THR A 3 2.64 11.44 5.02
C THR A 3 2.94 10.20 5.84
N HIS A 4 2.14 9.91 6.88
CA HIS A 4 2.30 8.74 7.74
C HIS A 4 2.09 7.44 6.95
N LEU A 5 1.00 7.34 6.18
CA LEU A 5 0.75 6.20 5.30
C LEU A 5 1.89 6.00 4.28
N THR A 6 2.41 7.08 3.70
CA THR A 6 3.56 7.01 2.80
C THR A 6 4.80 6.45 3.50
N GLN A 7 5.07 6.84 4.76
CA GLN A 7 6.19 6.32 5.54
C GLN A 7 6.02 4.83 5.89
N LEU A 8 4.82 4.40 6.25
CA LEU A 8 4.50 2.98 6.48
C LEU A 8 4.73 2.16 5.21
N LEU A 9 4.23 2.65 4.06
CA LEU A 9 4.42 2.00 2.76
C LEU A 9 5.89 1.96 2.34
N ALA A 10 6.67 3.02 2.61
CA ALA A 10 8.11 3.04 2.33
C ALA A 10 8.85 1.99 3.17
N SER A 11 8.47 1.85 4.44
CA SER A 11 9.04 0.84 5.33
C SER A 11 8.71 -0.57 4.86
N ALA A 12 7.45 -0.84 4.53
CA ALA A 12 7.01 -2.13 3.99
C ALA A 12 7.69 -2.47 2.66
N ALA A 13 7.77 -1.51 1.74
CA ALA A 13 8.42 -1.68 0.45
C ALA A 13 9.91 -2.02 0.58
N LYS A 14 10.62 -1.35 1.50
CA LYS A 14 12.04 -1.63 1.76
C LYS A 14 12.27 -3.04 2.30
N THR A 15 11.31 -3.58 3.05
CA THR A 15 11.38 -4.96 3.57
C THR A 15 11.24 -6.00 2.46
N ILE A 16 10.32 -5.79 1.52
CA ILE A 16 10.01 -6.80 0.48
C ILE A 16 10.82 -6.60 -0.81
N ALA A 17 11.33 -5.40 -1.05
CA ALA A 17 12.03 -5.01 -2.28
C ALA A 17 13.27 -4.16 -1.97
N PRO A 18 14.24 -4.67 -1.17
CA PRO A 18 15.40 -3.88 -0.73
C PRO A 18 16.29 -3.39 -1.87
N ASP A 19 16.31 -4.10 -3.00
CA ASP A 19 17.12 -3.77 -4.18
C ASP A 19 16.44 -2.75 -5.13
N VAL A 20 15.19 -2.37 -4.86
CA VAL A 20 14.46 -1.39 -5.68
C VAL A 20 14.74 0.02 -5.15
N ALA A 21 15.66 0.71 -5.79
CA ALA A 21 15.93 2.13 -5.55
C ALA A 21 14.83 3.03 -6.16
N ASP A 22 14.71 4.25 -5.62
CA ASP A 22 13.91 5.35 -6.17
C ASP A 22 12.41 5.02 -6.40
N LEU A 23 11.82 4.33 -5.42
CA LEU A 23 10.41 3.97 -5.46
C LEU A 23 9.51 5.18 -5.19
N THR A 24 8.80 5.65 -6.22
CA THR A 24 7.77 6.68 -6.06
C THR A 24 6.48 6.08 -5.50
N ILE A 25 6.20 6.36 -4.23
CA ILE A 25 4.96 5.94 -3.57
C ILE A 25 3.88 6.99 -3.79
N VAL A 26 2.80 6.58 -4.46
CA VAL A 26 1.65 7.44 -4.73
C VAL A 26 0.46 6.97 -3.90
N LEU A 27 -0.12 7.90 -3.14
CA LEU A 27 -1.40 7.75 -2.44
C LEU A 27 -2.43 8.67 -3.08
N GLU A 28 -3.51 8.09 -3.54
CA GLU A 28 -4.62 8.79 -4.19
C GLU A 28 -5.90 8.60 -3.41
N ARG A 29 -6.88 9.49 -3.61
CA ARG A 29 -8.24 9.25 -3.14
C ARG A 29 -8.94 8.36 -4.16
N PRO A 30 -9.51 7.23 -3.74
CA PRO A 30 -10.24 6.37 -4.66
C PRO A 30 -11.50 7.08 -5.19
N LYS A 31 -11.96 6.64 -6.36
CA LYS A 31 -13.13 7.22 -7.03
C LYS A 31 -14.47 6.90 -6.33
N SER A 32 -14.53 5.77 -5.63
CA SER A 32 -15.68 5.38 -4.80
C SER A 32 -15.26 5.35 -3.34
N ALA A 33 -16.13 5.84 -2.45
CA ALA A 33 -15.94 5.75 -1.01
C ALA A 33 -15.90 4.30 -0.51
N ASP A 34 -16.48 3.35 -1.26
CA ASP A 34 -16.43 1.92 -0.94
C ASP A 34 -15.00 1.36 -1.00
N HIS A 35 -14.08 2.04 -1.68
CA HIS A 35 -12.68 1.65 -1.79
C HIS A 35 -11.79 2.32 -0.73
N GLY A 36 -12.38 2.87 0.33
CA GLY A 36 -11.69 3.46 1.45
C GLY A 36 -11.30 4.93 1.25
N ASP A 37 -10.44 5.41 2.14
CA ASP A 37 -10.02 6.82 2.19
C ASP A 37 -8.84 7.10 1.27
N PHE A 38 -7.95 6.11 1.13
CA PHE A 38 -6.76 6.19 0.30
C PHE A 38 -6.52 4.88 -0.45
N ALA A 39 -5.91 4.98 -1.63
CA ALA A 39 -5.48 3.83 -2.40
C ALA A 39 -4.05 4.03 -2.92
N THR A 40 -3.33 2.93 -3.13
CA THR A 40 -2.03 2.92 -3.81
C THR A 40 -1.93 1.81 -4.85
N ASN A 41 -1.23 2.09 -5.94
CA ASN A 41 -0.87 1.12 -6.98
C ASN A 41 0.53 0.51 -6.76
N LEU A 42 1.12 0.69 -5.57
CA LEU A 42 2.50 0.33 -5.30
C LEU A 42 2.85 -1.12 -5.67
N ALA A 43 1.94 -2.06 -5.42
CA ALA A 43 2.17 -3.46 -5.75
C ALA A 43 2.34 -3.69 -7.26
N MET A 44 1.65 -2.90 -8.10
CA MET A 44 1.78 -2.96 -9.56
C MET A 44 3.12 -2.40 -10.02
N ILE A 45 3.61 -1.33 -9.38
CA ILE A 45 4.93 -0.76 -9.66
C ILE A 45 6.02 -1.78 -9.33
N LEU A 46 5.90 -2.47 -8.19
CA LEU A 46 6.85 -3.49 -7.73
C LEU A 46 6.76 -4.82 -8.49
N ALA A 47 5.64 -5.10 -9.19
CA ALA A 47 5.47 -6.33 -9.96
C ALA A 47 6.55 -6.54 -11.03
N LYS A 48 6.94 -5.46 -11.72
CA LYS A 48 7.97 -5.54 -12.77
C LYS A 48 9.37 -5.87 -12.22
N PRO A 49 9.93 -5.13 -11.25
CA PRO A 49 11.26 -5.44 -10.71
C PRO A 49 11.29 -6.77 -9.95
N LEU A 50 10.23 -7.13 -9.22
CA LEU A 50 10.18 -8.39 -8.48
C LEU A 50 9.79 -9.60 -9.34
N LYS A 51 9.33 -9.39 -10.58
CA LYS A 51 8.81 -10.42 -11.50
C LYS A 51 7.76 -11.32 -10.85
N GLN A 52 6.89 -10.71 -10.04
CA GLN A 52 5.88 -11.40 -9.25
C GLN A 52 4.47 -10.86 -9.56
N ASN A 53 3.46 -11.67 -9.26
CA ASN A 53 2.07 -11.26 -9.41
C ASN A 53 1.76 -10.07 -8.47
N PRO A 54 1.24 -8.93 -8.98
CA PRO A 54 1.01 -7.76 -8.13
C PRO A 54 0.04 -8.00 -6.98
N ARG A 55 -0.89 -8.97 -7.08
CA ARG A 55 -1.78 -9.33 -5.97
C ARG A 55 -1.03 -10.03 -4.83
N VAL A 56 -0.03 -10.86 -5.18
CA VAL A 56 0.86 -11.50 -4.19
C VAL A 56 1.71 -10.44 -3.52
N ILE A 57 2.27 -9.50 -4.28
CA ILE A 57 3.03 -8.37 -3.73
C ILE A 57 2.16 -7.49 -2.85
N ALA A 58 0.91 -7.22 -3.24
CA ALA A 58 -0.02 -6.43 -2.42
C ALA A 58 -0.25 -7.07 -1.04
N THR A 59 -0.35 -8.40 -1.01
CA THR A 59 -0.43 -9.17 0.25
C THR A 59 0.85 -9.00 1.06
N GLN A 60 2.02 -9.18 0.45
CA GLN A 60 3.31 -9.00 1.13
C GLN A 60 3.51 -7.57 1.67
N ILE A 61 3.04 -6.55 0.94
CA ILE A 61 3.08 -5.15 1.41
C ILE A 61 2.23 -5.03 2.68
N ILE A 62 1.00 -5.56 2.67
CA ILE A 62 0.09 -5.49 3.83
C ILE A 62 0.69 -6.24 5.02
N ASP A 63 1.25 -7.43 4.81
CA ASP A 63 1.88 -8.24 5.86
C ASP A 63 3.14 -7.56 6.44
N ALA A 64 3.84 -6.77 5.63
CA ALA A 64 5.02 -6.01 6.03
C ALA A 64 4.70 -4.59 6.56
N LEU A 65 3.42 -4.18 6.60
CA LEU A 65 3.05 -2.87 7.15
C LEU A 65 3.31 -2.85 8.66
N PRO A 66 4.01 -1.83 9.18
CA PRO A 66 4.07 -1.62 10.62
C PRO A 66 2.67 -1.38 11.19
N ALA A 67 2.45 -1.85 12.43
CA ALA A 67 1.20 -1.58 13.14
C ALA A 67 0.96 -0.06 13.25
N SER A 68 -0.28 0.35 13.03
CA SER A 68 -0.66 1.76 13.03
C SER A 68 -2.13 1.93 13.40
N ASP A 69 -2.40 2.68 14.47
CA ASP A 69 -3.77 2.96 14.94
C ASP A 69 -4.62 3.72 13.91
N TYR A 70 -3.97 4.42 12.98
CA TYR A 70 -4.64 5.14 11.89
C TYR A 70 -5.32 4.22 10.86
N ILE A 71 -4.89 2.97 10.71
CA ILE A 71 -5.42 2.06 9.68
C ILE A 71 -6.45 1.14 10.34
N ALA A 72 -7.72 1.31 9.97
CA ALA A 72 -8.81 0.45 10.41
C ALA A 72 -8.76 -0.92 9.71
N LYS A 73 -8.56 -0.90 8.38
CA LYS A 73 -8.38 -2.11 7.56
C LYS A 73 -7.72 -1.77 6.23
N THR A 74 -7.21 -2.82 5.57
CA THR A 74 -6.70 -2.78 4.20
C THR A 74 -7.39 -3.80 3.33
N GLU A 75 -7.66 -3.47 2.08
CA GLU A 75 -8.27 -4.38 1.11
C GLU A 75 -7.49 -4.38 -0.20
N ILE A 76 -7.40 -5.54 -0.85
CA ILE A 76 -6.76 -5.68 -2.16
C ILE A 76 -7.84 -5.72 -3.24
N ALA A 77 -7.81 -4.75 -4.15
CA ALA A 77 -8.74 -4.65 -5.27
C ALA A 77 -8.06 -4.92 -6.61
N GLY A 78 -8.82 -5.53 -7.53
CA GLY A 78 -8.40 -5.77 -8.91
C GLY A 78 -7.05 -6.51 -9.01
N ALA A 79 -6.14 -5.93 -9.81
CA ALA A 79 -4.84 -6.53 -10.10
C ALA A 79 -3.80 -6.40 -8.95
N GLY A 80 -4.10 -5.62 -7.90
CA GLY A 80 -3.15 -5.34 -6.81
C GLY A 80 -3.18 -3.89 -6.29
N PHE A 81 -4.30 -3.19 -6.45
CA PHE A 81 -4.49 -1.93 -5.71
C PHE A 81 -4.67 -2.25 -4.23
N ILE A 82 -4.04 -1.47 -3.36
CA ILE A 82 -4.24 -1.56 -1.91
C ILE A 82 -5.06 -0.36 -1.48
N ASN A 83 -6.24 -0.64 -0.96
CA ASN A 83 -7.19 0.31 -0.41
C ASN A 83 -7.01 0.38 1.10
N PHE A 84 -6.97 1.58 1.66
CA PHE A 84 -6.82 1.87 3.08
C PHE A 84 -8.08 2.53 3.61
N PHE A 85 -8.60 1.98 4.69
CA PHE A 85 -9.70 2.54 5.46
C PHE A 85 -9.12 3.05 6.78
N LEU A 86 -9.37 4.31 7.10
CA LEU A 86 -8.79 4.95 8.28
C LEU A 86 -9.74 4.92 9.46
N ASN A 87 -9.16 4.89 10.66
CA ASN A 87 -9.94 5.04 11.88
C ASN A 87 -10.30 6.52 12.05
N PRO A 88 -11.60 6.89 12.10
CA PRO A 88 -12.05 8.28 12.19
C PRO A 88 -11.71 8.97 13.52
N GLN A 89 -11.19 8.24 14.51
CA GLN A 89 -10.91 8.73 15.87
C GLN A 89 -9.40 8.86 16.17
N SER A 90 -8.54 8.80 15.15
CA SER A 90 -7.07 8.83 15.28
C SER A 90 -6.47 10.17 14.89
#